data_AF-A0A917Q637-F1
#
_entry.id   AF-A0A917Q637-F1
#
_cell.length_a   1.000
_cell.length_b   1.000
_cell.length_c   1.000
_cell.angle_alpha   90.00
_cell.angle_beta   90.00
_cell.angle_gamma   90.00
#
_symmetry.space_group_name_H-M   'P 1'
#
loop_
_entity.id
_entity.type
_entity.pdbx_description
1 polymer ?
#
loop_
_entity_poly.entity_id
_entity_poly.type
_entity_poly.pdbx_seq_one_letter_code
_entity_poly.pdbx_strand_id
1 'polypeptide(L)'
;MDLLESLTSVPQREKGGSTALERLDFQTCWGVSHLLTLHQAGKGYAVAFEFHDDILVLDDATSPTEIRCYQLKTAKSGKWTVKKLTARKKTDGIADQSISGKMYDSRLKFGDYVVALGFVSNQVCDFIAESKYPCSFQEAEKSALASFVKALESEVSGFTSDEARLFEYHYTDLSLTSFEETLLGRVVNFVIDECALTHCNHKGFYLALVDQCRRRSKNLKDLASSEDLLAGKFVTRQHMSQWLSDLHLKTSARPQWDVIVGELVGVPPMEKRALKAQWDLYATNKLARPELSAVQFSEAVRRITDELGRQPSSTLPQLLGAALPKLKAYASQAGLKFGDDYLRAAFLYEFYAP
;
A
#
# COMPACT_ATOMS: atom_id res chain seq x y z
N MET A 1 11.74 -24.20 36.68
CA MET A 1 11.57 -23.64 35.33
C MET A 1 10.55 -22.53 35.45
N ASP A 2 10.92 -21.32 35.08
CA ASP A 2 10.02 -20.16 35.04
C ASP A 2 8.95 -20.37 33.94
N LEU A 3 7.80 -19.72 34.07
CA LEU A 3 6.76 -19.66 33.07
C LEU A 3 7.30 -19.18 31.71
N LEU A 4 8.19 -18.19 31.68
CA LEU A 4 8.79 -17.72 30.41
C LEU A 4 9.66 -18.81 29.76
N GLU A 5 10.46 -19.52 30.54
CA GLU A 5 11.24 -20.68 30.05
C GLU A 5 10.32 -21.80 29.54
N SER A 6 9.19 -22.04 30.22
CA SER A 6 8.19 -23.03 29.80
C SER A 6 7.50 -22.64 28.49
N LEU A 7 7.18 -21.34 28.31
CA LEU A 7 6.57 -20.82 27.07
C LEU A 7 7.52 -20.86 25.87
N THR A 8 8.84 -20.76 26.10
CA THR A 8 9.84 -20.89 25.01
C THR A 8 10.16 -22.34 24.64
N SER A 9 9.97 -23.29 25.56
CA SER A 9 10.34 -24.70 25.35
C SER A 9 9.19 -25.57 24.83
N VAL A 10 7.93 -25.20 25.11
CA VAL A 10 6.75 -25.89 24.56
C VAL A 10 6.46 -25.38 23.15
N PRO A 11 6.48 -26.23 22.10
CA PRO A 11 6.21 -25.79 20.74
C PRO A 11 4.80 -25.18 20.60
N GLN A 12 4.72 -24.02 19.93
CA GLN A 12 3.45 -23.40 19.61
C GLN A 12 2.60 -24.34 18.73
N ARG A 13 1.44 -24.76 19.25
CA ARG A 13 0.48 -25.62 18.54
C ARG A 13 -0.21 -24.87 17.39
N GLU A 14 -0.65 -23.64 17.64
CA GLU A 14 -1.39 -22.83 16.67
C GLU A 14 -0.46 -22.00 15.78
N LYS A 15 -0.28 -22.43 14.54
CA LYS A 15 0.51 -21.70 13.51
C LYS A 15 -0.30 -21.30 12.28
N GLY A 16 -1.52 -21.82 12.14
CA GLY A 16 -2.37 -21.60 10.98
C GLY A 16 -2.79 -20.15 10.81
N GLY A 17 -3.20 -19.50 11.92
CA GLY A 17 -3.66 -18.12 11.91
C GLY A 17 -2.59 -17.12 11.47
N SER A 18 -1.37 -17.20 12.04
CA SER A 18 -0.27 -16.31 11.65
C SER A 18 0.16 -16.51 10.19
N THR A 19 0.20 -17.76 9.73
CA THR A 19 0.51 -18.09 8.33
C THR A 19 -0.56 -17.56 7.38
N ALA A 20 -1.84 -17.61 7.76
CA ALA A 20 -2.92 -17.07 6.94
C ALA A 20 -2.85 -15.54 6.83
N LEU A 21 -2.55 -14.85 7.94
CA LEU A 21 -2.36 -13.40 7.94
C LEU A 21 -1.18 -12.97 7.06
N GLU A 22 -0.03 -13.62 7.18
CA GLU A 22 1.16 -13.34 6.37
C GLU A 22 0.87 -13.50 4.86
N ARG A 23 0.08 -14.50 4.48
CA ARG A 23 -0.33 -14.72 3.07
C ARG A 23 -1.26 -13.62 2.56
N LEU A 24 -2.25 -13.22 3.36
CA LEU A 24 -3.17 -12.12 3.02
C LEU A 24 -2.42 -10.79 2.90
N ASP A 25 -1.41 -10.57 3.75
CA ASP A 25 -0.57 -9.39 3.69
C ASP A 25 0.32 -9.39 2.43
N PHE A 26 0.89 -10.54 2.08
CA PHE A 26 1.63 -10.69 0.82
C PHE A 26 0.74 -10.44 -0.40
N GLN A 27 -0.47 -11.01 -0.44
CA GLN A 27 -1.46 -10.81 -1.50
C GLN A 27 -1.84 -9.33 -1.63
N THR A 28 -2.11 -8.67 -0.51
CA THR A 28 -2.39 -7.23 -0.48
C THR A 28 -1.20 -6.45 -1.02
N CYS A 29 0.03 -6.75 -0.58
CA CYS A 29 1.20 -5.98 -1.00
C CYS A 29 1.51 -6.14 -2.50
N TRP A 30 1.37 -7.35 -3.04
CA TRP A 30 1.49 -7.56 -4.47
C TRP A 30 0.38 -6.83 -5.24
N GLY A 31 -0.87 -6.92 -4.80
CA GLY A 31 -1.99 -6.25 -5.44
C GLY A 31 -1.85 -4.72 -5.44
N VAL A 32 -1.37 -4.12 -4.34
CA VAL A 32 -1.04 -2.69 -4.29
C VAL A 32 0.09 -2.38 -5.27
N SER A 33 1.16 -3.18 -5.29
CA SER A 33 2.26 -2.96 -6.24
C SER A 33 1.78 -3.03 -7.70
N HIS A 34 0.91 -3.98 -8.02
CA HIS A 34 0.34 -4.13 -9.36
C HIS A 34 -0.54 -2.92 -9.71
N LEU A 35 -1.32 -2.44 -8.74
CA LEU A 35 -2.14 -1.24 -8.88
C LEU A 35 -1.30 0.01 -9.22
N LEU A 36 -0.10 0.16 -8.64
CA LEU A 36 0.82 1.26 -9.01
C LEU A 36 1.21 1.16 -10.49
N THR A 37 1.59 -0.04 -10.95
CA THR A 37 1.97 -0.29 -12.35
C THR A 37 0.82 -0.02 -13.31
N LEU A 38 -0.40 -0.45 -12.98
CA LEU A 38 -1.60 -0.16 -13.78
C LEU A 38 -1.87 1.34 -13.88
N HIS A 39 -1.66 2.09 -12.78
CA HIS A 39 -1.83 3.54 -12.79
C HIS A 39 -0.82 4.24 -13.70
N GLN A 40 0.45 3.87 -13.60
CA GLN A 40 1.53 4.41 -14.43
C GLN A 40 1.35 4.09 -15.92
N ALA A 41 0.70 2.97 -16.25
CA ALA A 41 0.36 2.62 -17.63
C ALA A 41 -0.72 3.53 -18.25
N GLY A 42 -1.38 4.38 -17.45
CA GLY A 42 -2.30 5.41 -17.92
C GLY A 42 -3.69 4.95 -18.36
N LYS A 43 -3.97 3.64 -18.33
CA LYS A 43 -5.27 3.07 -18.72
C LYS A 43 -6.28 3.06 -17.56
N GLY A 44 -7.56 2.89 -17.90
CA GLY A 44 -8.60 2.55 -16.93
C GLY A 44 -8.26 1.27 -16.17
N TYR A 45 -8.77 1.15 -14.95
CA TYR A 45 -8.74 -0.11 -14.20
C TYR A 45 -9.69 -0.07 -12.99
N ALA A 46 -10.08 -1.26 -12.54
CA ALA A 46 -10.59 -1.49 -11.20
C ALA A 46 -10.00 -2.79 -10.63
N VAL A 47 -9.32 -2.71 -9.47
CA VAL A 47 -8.68 -3.86 -8.82
C VAL A 47 -9.46 -4.28 -7.58
N ALA A 48 -9.92 -5.51 -7.53
CA ALA A 48 -10.49 -6.12 -6.34
C ALA A 48 -9.48 -7.05 -5.63
N PHE A 49 -9.61 -7.12 -4.31
CA PHE A 49 -8.78 -7.93 -3.42
C PHE A 49 -9.65 -8.97 -2.74
N GLU A 50 -9.23 -10.23 -2.73
CA GLU A 50 -9.98 -11.37 -2.16
C GLU A 50 -11.44 -11.40 -2.66
N PHE A 51 -11.60 -11.37 -3.98
CA PHE A 51 -12.91 -11.36 -4.64
C PHE A 51 -12.86 -12.17 -5.94
N HIS A 52 -13.52 -13.34 -5.93
CA HIS A 52 -13.43 -14.44 -6.90
C HIS A 52 -12.04 -15.09 -7.00
N ASP A 53 -10.97 -14.30 -7.06
CA ASP A 53 -9.58 -14.71 -6.96
C ASP A 53 -8.86 -13.85 -5.89
N ASP A 54 -7.59 -14.15 -5.61
CA ASP A 54 -6.79 -13.36 -4.68
C ASP A 54 -6.72 -11.89 -5.12
N ILE A 55 -6.52 -11.66 -6.43
CA ILE A 55 -6.62 -10.35 -7.08
C ILE A 55 -7.40 -10.49 -8.39
N LEU A 56 -8.35 -9.60 -8.63
CA LEU A 56 -9.11 -9.51 -9.88
C LEU A 56 -9.00 -8.09 -10.43
N VAL A 57 -8.74 -7.96 -11.72
CA VAL A 57 -8.57 -6.68 -12.41
C VAL A 57 -9.59 -6.57 -13.53
N LEU A 58 -10.36 -5.48 -13.52
CA LEU A 58 -11.14 -5.01 -14.66
C LEU A 58 -10.32 -4.00 -15.45
N ASP A 59 -10.45 -4.01 -16.77
CA ASP A 59 -9.84 -3.04 -17.70
C ASP A 59 -10.43 -1.63 -17.57
N ASP A 60 -11.65 -1.49 -17.06
CA ASP A 60 -12.27 -0.21 -16.73
C ASP A 60 -13.24 -0.33 -15.55
N ALA A 61 -13.49 0.78 -14.84
CA ALA A 61 -14.42 0.77 -13.71
C ALA A 61 -15.87 1.06 -14.13
N THR A 62 -16.09 1.79 -15.21
CA THR A 62 -17.40 2.26 -15.67
C THR A 62 -17.98 1.36 -16.75
N SER A 63 -17.15 0.84 -17.65
CA SER A 63 -17.58 -0.04 -18.74
C SER A 63 -16.56 -1.16 -18.97
N PRO A 64 -16.40 -2.08 -18.01
CA PRO A 64 -15.45 -3.18 -18.11
C PRO A 64 -15.79 -4.10 -19.28
N THR A 65 -14.77 -4.50 -20.03
CA THR A 65 -14.88 -5.49 -21.12
C THR A 65 -14.00 -6.71 -20.90
N GLU A 66 -13.01 -6.62 -20.00
CA GLU A 66 -12.05 -7.68 -19.72
C GLU A 66 -11.85 -7.89 -18.22
N ILE A 67 -11.63 -9.15 -17.85
CA ILE A 67 -11.28 -9.61 -16.51
C ILE A 67 -9.93 -10.31 -16.59
N ARG A 68 -9.01 -9.90 -15.71
CA ARG A 68 -7.76 -10.62 -15.43
C ARG A 68 -7.78 -11.10 -14.00
N CYS A 69 -7.66 -12.41 -13.81
CA CYS A 69 -7.66 -13.04 -12.50
C CYS A 69 -6.23 -13.46 -12.13
N TYR A 70 -5.84 -13.23 -10.88
CA TYR A 70 -4.52 -13.58 -10.37
C TYR A 70 -4.63 -14.42 -9.10
N GLN A 71 -4.01 -15.60 -9.14
CA GLN A 71 -3.86 -16.48 -8.00
C GLN A 71 -2.40 -16.43 -7.53
N LEU A 72 -2.20 -15.97 -6.30
CA LEU A 72 -0.88 -15.88 -5.69
C LEU A 72 -0.57 -17.14 -4.89
N LYS A 73 0.66 -17.63 -5.03
CA LYS A 73 1.22 -18.69 -4.19
C LYS A 73 2.65 -18.39 -3.81
N THR A 74 2.94 -18.45 -2.53
CA THR A 74 4.28 -18.26 -1.99
C THR A 74 4.94 -19.58 -1.61
N ALA A 75 6.26 -19.65 -1.76
CA ALA A 75 7.06 -20.77 -1.29
C ALA A 75 8.43 -20.28 -0.78
N LYS A 76 8.92 -20.93 0.28
CA LYS A 76 10.23 -20.63 0.88
C LYS A 76 11.40 -21.08 0.00
N SER A 77 11.20 -22.12 -0.80
CA SER A 77 12.21 -22.69 -1.69
C SER A 77 11.59 -23.59 -2.76
N GLY A 78 12.43 -23.96 -3.74
CA GLY A 78 12.06 -24.86 -4.83
C GLY A 78 11.37 -24.16 -5.98
N LYS A 79 11.03 -24.92 -7.02
CA LYS A 79 10.38 -24.41 -8.23
C LYS A 79 8.94 -24.86 -8.34
N TRP A 80 8.13 -24.09 -9.06
CA TRP A 80 6.82 -24.53 -9.52
C TRP A 80 6.97 -25.44 -10.71
N THR A 81 6.21 -26.53 -10.71
CA THR A 81 6.23 -27.52 -11.78
C THR A 81 4.80 -27.73 -12.25
N VAL A 82 4.62 -28.18 -13.50
CA VAL A 82 3.29 -28.53 -14.02
C VAL A 82 2.57 -29.47 -13.05
N LYS A 83 3.27 -30.48 -12.53
CA LYS A 83 2.74 -31.43 -11.54
C LYS A 83 2.24 -30.74 -10.27
N LYS A 84 2.92 -29.72 -9.75
CA LYS A 84 2.47 -28.98 -8.55
C LYS A 84 1.24 -28.14 -8.84
N LEU A 85 1.16 -27.53 -10.02
CA LEU A 85 0.05 -26.67 -10.41
C LEU A 85 -1.23 -27.47 -10.68
N THR A 86 -1.10 -28.67 -11.22
CA THR A 86 -2.21 -29.58 -11.53
C THR A 86 -2.42 -30.69 -10.49
N ALA A 87 -1.70 -30.64 -9.36
CA ALA A 87 -1.87 -31.60 -8.28
C ALA A 87 -3.24 -31.44 -7.60
N ARG A 88 -3.98 -32.56 -7.52
CA ARG A 88 -5.24 -32.66 -6.79
C ARG A 88 -5.01 -33.39 -5.47
N LYS A 89 -5.34 -32.72 -4.36
CA LYS A 89 -5.35 -33.37 -3.03
C LYS A 89 -6.64 -34.16 -2.89
N LYS A 90 -6.58 -35.30 -2.20
CA LYS A 90 -7.77 -36.07 -1.86
C LYS A 90 -8.10 -35.86 -0.40
N THR A 91 -9.33 -35.46 -0.13
CA THR A 91 -9.89 -35.31 1.21
C THR A 91 -11.14 -36.19 1.25
N ASP A 92 -11.19 -37.16 2.18
CA ASP A 92 -12.30 -38.12 2.31
C ASP A 92 -12.67 -38.85 1.00
N GLY A 93 -11.67 -39.17 0.18
CA GLY A 93 -11.85 -39.86 -1.10
C GLY A 93 -12.28 -38.96 -2.27
N ILE A 94 -12.64 -37.70 -2.00
CA ILE A 94 -13.00 -36.70 -3.02
C ILE A 94 -11.72 -35.91 -3.38
N ALA A 95 -11.44 -35.82 -4.68
CA ALA A 95 -10.31 -35.06 -5.17
C ALA A 95 -10.67 -33.57 -5.29
N ASP A 96 -10.04 -32.73 -4.47
CA ASP A 96 -10.12 -31.27 -4.56
C ASP A 96 -9.65 -30.78 -5.93
N GLN A 97 -10.04 -29.55 -6.27
CA GLN A 97 -9.51 -28.84 -7.42
C GLN A 97 -8.00 -28.57 -7.24
N SER A 98 -7.25 -28.71 -8.34
CA SER A 98 -5.86 -28.26 -8.40
C SER A 98 -5.77 -26.74 -8.38
N ILE A 99 -4.55 -26.20 -8.29
CA ILE A 99 -4.35 -24.74 -8.34
C ILE A 99 -4.84 -24.21 -9.70
N SER A 100 -4.45 -24.88 -10.79
CA SER A 100 -4.85 -24.48 -12.14
C SER A 100 -6.34 -24.71 -12.39
N GLY A 101 -6.94 -25.75 -11.82
CA GLY A 101 -8.38 -25.96 -11.87
C GLY A 101 -9.16 -24.84 -11.19
N LYS A 102 -8.70 -24.36 -10.02
CA LYS A 102 -9.27 -23.20 -9.34
C LYS A 102 -9.14 -21.91 -10.15
N MET A 103 -7.98 -21.68 -10.76
CA MET A 103 -7.80 -20.51 -11.65
C MET A 103 -8.79 -20.56 -12.83
N TYR A 104 -8.97 -21.73 -13.44
CA TYR A 104 -9.89 -21.89 -14.57
C TYR A 104 -11.37 -21.76 -14.19
N ASP A 105 -11.72 -21.94 -12.92
CA ASP A 105 -13.09 -21.77 -12.42
C ASP A 105 -13.63 -20.35 -12.72
N SER A 106 -12.75 -19.33 -12.71
CA SER A 106 -13.13 -17.96 -13.10
C SER A 106 -13.52 -17.87 -14.58
N ARG A 107 -12.82 -18.57 -15.47
CA ARG A 107 -13.18 -18.67 -16.90
C ARG A 107 -14.52 -19.38 -17.10
N LEU A 108 -14.82 -20.41 -16.30
CA LEU A 108 -16.12 -21.09 -16.34
C LEU A 108 -17.27 -20.18 -15.87
N LYS A 109 -17.03 -19.34 -14.87
CA LYS A 109 -18.05 -18.45 -14.28
C LYS A 109 -18.33 -17.22 -15.13
N PHE A 110 -17.29 -16.63 -15.72
CA PHE A 110 -17.37 -15.33 -16.38
C PHE A 110 -17.20 -15.42 -17.90
N GLY A 111 -16.98 -16.60 -18.47
CA GLY A 111 -16.92 -16.76 -19.92
C GLY A 111 -15.85 -15.87 -20.55
N ASP A 112 -16.13 -15.35 -21.75
CA ASP A 112 -15.11 -14.70 -22.61
C ASP A 112 -14.62 -13.36 -22.08
N TYR A 113 -15.22 -12.85 -21.00
CA TYR A 113 -14.69 -11.71 -20.27
C TYR A 113 -13.32 -12.02 -19.65
N VAL A 114 -13.01 -13.29 -19.31
CA VAL A 114 -11.71 -13.65 -18.73
C VAL A 114 -10.66 -13.78 -19.84
N VAL A 115 -9.76 -12.80 -19.89
CA VAL A 115 -8.69 -12.75 -20.89
C VAL A 115 -7.35 -13.26 -20.37
N ALA A 116 -7.18 -13.38 -19.05
CA ALA A 116 -5.97 -13.93 -18.44
C ALA A 116 -6.21 -14.55 -17.06
N LEU A 117 -5.48 -15.63 -16.80
CA LEU A 117 -5.40 -16.38 -15.55
C LEU A 117 -3.94 -16.40 -15.08
N GLY A 118 -3.55 -15.41 -14.30
CA GLY A 118 -2.19 -15.21 -13.82
C GLY A 118 -1.87 -16.05 -12.59
N PHE A 119 -0.89 -16.95 -12.70
CA PHE A 119 -0.25 -17.58 -11.56
C PHE A 119 0.93 -16.70 -11.12
N VAL A 120 0.86 -16.17 -9.90
CA VAL A 120 1.89 -15.27 -9.36
C VAL A 120 2.68 -15.96 -8.26
N SER A 121 4.01 -15.90 -8.31
CA SER A 121 4.84 -16.44 -7.23
C SER A 121 6.20 -15.75 -7.05
N ASN A 122 6.70 -15.82 -5.81
CA ASN A 122 8.07 -15.45 -5.45
C ASN A 122 9.11 -16.54 -5.80
N GLN A 123 8.68 -17.66 -6.38
CA GLN A 123 9.54 -18.71 -6.91
C GLN A 123 9.37 -18.78 -8.42
N VAL A 124 10.40 -19.32 -9.09
CA VAL A 124 10.40 -19.56 -10.53
C VAL A 124 9.71 -20.88 -10.87
N CYS A 125 9.41 -21.10 -12.15
CA CYS A 125 8.95 -22.40 -12.64
C CYS A 125 10.07 -23.19 -13.35
N ASP A 126 9.90 -24.50 -13.50
CA ASP A 126 10.86 -25.36 -14.20
C ASP A 126 10.51 -25.62 -15.68
N PHE A 127 9.37 -25.14 -16.15
CA PHE A 127 8.85 -25.42 -17.49
C PHE A 127 8.89 -24.22 -18.44
N ILE A 128 9.23 -23.02 -17.95
CA ILE A 128 9.45 -21.80 -18.76
C ILE A 128 10.69 -21.07 -18.23
N ALA A 129 11.54 -20.61 -19.16
CA ALA A 129 12.74 -19.85 -18.84
C ALA A 129 12.42 -18.50 -18.15
N GLU A 130 13.20 -18.16 -17.12
CA GLU A 130 12.99 -16.98 -16.26
C GLU A 130 13.05 -15.66 -17.04
N SER A 131 13.87 -15.58 -18.09
CA SER A 131 14.01 -14.40 -18.94
C SER A 131 12.74 -14.03 -19.73
N LYS A 132 11.74 -14.90 -19.75
CA LYS A 132 10.47 -14.67 -20.45
C LYS A 132 9.39 -14.08 -19.56
N TYR A 133 9.58 -14.05 -18.24
CA TYR A 133 8.51 -13.62 -17.33
C TYR A 133 8.21 -12.12 -17.47
N PRO A 134 6.93 -11.69 -17.38
CA PRO A 134 5.73 -12.54 -17.35
C PRO A 134 5.42 -13.15 -18.73
N CYS A 135 4.95 -14.39 -18.77
CA CYS A 135 4.76 -15.14 -20.02
C CYS A 135 3.51 -16.00 -20.02
N SER A 136 2.98 -16.30 -21.22
CA SER A 136 1.93 -17.31 -21.39
C SER A 136 2.48 -18.73 -21.18
N PHE A 137 1.65 -19.65 -20.70
CA PHE A 137 2.00 -21.07 -20.60
C PHE A 137 2.26 -21.71 -21.97
N GLN A 138 1.80 -21.09 -23.07
CA GLN A 138 2.14 -21.49 -24.44
C GLN A 138 3.65 -21.40 -24.74
N GLU A 139 4.40 -20.61 -23.95
CA GLU A 139 5.85 -20.50 -24.07
C GLU A 139 6.63 -21.60 -23.36
N ALA A 140 5.94 -22.52 -22.69
CA ALA A 140 6.54 -23.66 -22.03
C ALA A 140 7.14 -24.66 -23.02
N GLU A 141 8.02 -25.52 -22.53
CA GLU A 141 8.47 -26.67 -23.31
C GLU A 141 7.26 -27.51 -23.76
N LYS A 142 7.27 -27.97 -25.03
CA LYS A 142 6.13 -28.67 -25.64
C LYS A 142 5.62 -29.85 -24.80
N SER A 143 6.53 -30.61 -24.19
CA SER A 143 6.21 -31.74 -23.31
C SER A 143 5.53 -31.30 -22.01
N ALA A 144 5.97 -30.19 -21.43
CA ALA A 144 5.38 -29.61 -20.22
C ALA A 144 3.98 -29.04 -20.51
N LEU A 145 3.81 -28.29 -21.61
CA LEU A 145 2.51 -27.78 -22.04
C LEU A 145 1.53 -28.92 -22.31
N ALA A 146 1.94 -29.96 -23.04
CA ALA A 146 1.09 -31.13 -23.30
C ALA A 146 0.69 -31.84 -21.99
N SER A 147 1.61 -31.94 -21.03
CA SER A 147 1.33 -32.52 -19.70
C SER A 147 0.35 -31.66 -18.90
N PHE A 148 0.47 -30.33 -18.99
CA PHE A 148 -0.44 -29.39 -18.35
C PHE A 148 -1.85 -29.50 -18.92
N VAL A 149 -1.98 -29.44 -20.25
CA VAL A 149 -3.26 -29.56 -20.96
C VAL A 149 -3.94 -30.87 -20.60
N LYS A 150 -3.25 -32.00 -20.75
CA LYS A 150 -3.81 -33.31 -20.42
C LYS A 150 -4.29 -33.41 -18.97
N ALA A 151 -3.55 -32.84 -18.03
CA ALA A 151 -3.93 -32.85 -16.63
C ALA A 151 -5.20 -32.02 -16.37
N LEU A 152 -5.30 -30.83 -16.96
CA LEU A 152 -6.50 -29.99 -16.84
C LEU A 152 -7.71 -30.56 -17.56
N GLU A 153 -7.55 -31.12 -18.77
CA GLU A 153 -8.64 -31.81 -19.49
C GLU A 153 -9.23 -32.96 -18.66
N SER A 154 -8.39 -33.66 -17.89
CA SER A 154 -8.84 -34.73 -16.99
C SER A 154 -9.56 -34.23 -15.72
N GLU A 155 -9.36 -32.97 -15.36
CA GLU A 155 -9.95 -32.35 -14.17
C GLU A 155 -11.23 -31.57 -14.51
N VAL A 156 -11.20 -30.80 -15.60
CA VAL A 156 -12.25 -29.85 -15.97
C VAL A 156 -12.83 -30.22 -17.32
N SER A 157 -14.11 -30.59 -17.31
CA SER A 157 -14.86 -30.86 -18.54
C SER A 157 -14.95 -29.59 -19.39
N GLY A 158 -14.61 -29.69 -20.69
CA GLY A 158 -14.66 -28.57 -21.63
C GLY A 158 -13.40 -27.69 -21.67
N PHE A 159 -12.37 -27.98 -20.87
CA PHE A 159 -11.04 -27.39 -21.08
C PHE A 159 -10.44 -27.92 -22.40
N THR A 160 -9.76 -27.05 -23.15
CA THR A 160 -9.12 -27.40 -24.42
C THR A 160 -7.68 -26.91 -24.46
N SER A 161 -6.86 -27.40 -25.39
CA SER A 161 -5.49 -26.92 -25.57
C SER A 161 -5.41 -25.40 -25.84
N ASP A 162 -6.40 -24.84 -26.52
CA ASP A 162 -6.43 -23.42 -26.87
C ASP A 162 -6.66 -22.55 -25.62
N GLU A 163 -7.41 -23.03 -24.65
CA GLU A 163 -7.66 -22.35 -23.37
C GLU A 163 -6.38 -22.24 -22.51
N ALA A 164 -5.36 -23.07 -22.76
CA ALA A 164 -4.06 -22.93 -22.10
C ALA A 164 -3.37 -21.58 -22.39
N ARG A 165 -3.78 -20.87 -23.46
CA ARG A 165 -3.27 -19.52 -23.77
C ARG A 165 -3.64 -18.48 -22.72
N LEU A 166 -4.73 -18.70 -21.98
CA LEU A 166 -5.18 -17.79 -20.91
C LEU A 166 -4.26 -17.83 -19.69
N PHE A 167 -3.53 -18.93 -19.48
CA PHE A 167 -2.67 -19.08 -18.32
C PHE A 167 -1.37 -18.31 -18.50
N GLU A 168 -1.05 -17.48 -17.52
CA GLU A 168 0.17 -16.68 -17.49
C GLU A 168 0.98 -16.98 -16.23
N TYR A 169 2.29 -16.98 -16.36
CA TYR A 169 3.22 -17.07 -15.24
C TYR A 169 3.78 -15.69 -14.92
N HIS A 170 3.63 -15.26 -13.67
CA HIS A 170 4.09 -13.98 -13.17
C HIS A 170 5.07 -14.21 -12.01
N TYR A 171 6.33 -13.86 -12.22
CA TYR A 171 7.30 -13.83 -11.13
C TYR A 171 7.18 -12.51 -10.37
N THR A 172 7.22 -12.58 -9.04
CA THR A 172 7.34 -11.41 -8.17
C THR A 172 8.65 -11.46 -7.39
N ASP A 173 9.35 -10.34 -7.35
CA ASP A 173 10.56 -10.10 -6.57
C ASP A 173 10.27 -9.75 -5.10
N LEU A 174 8.99 -9.69 -4.70
CA LEU A 174 8.61 -9.52 -3.31
C LEU A 174 9.12 -10.70 -2.46
N SER A 175 10.07 -10.41 -1.57
CA SER A 175 10.59 -11.36 -0.59
C SER A 175 9.58 -11.63 0.51
N LEU A 176 9.52 -12.86 1.02
CA LEU A 176 8.66 -13.26 2.13
C LEU A 176 8.95 -12.52 3.44
N THR A 177 10.16 -11.96 3.59
CA THR A 177 10.59 -11.29 4.83
C THR A 177 10.60 -9.77 4.75
N SER A 178 10.48 -9.19 3.55
CA SER A 178 10.66 -7.74 3.34
C SER A 178 9.72 -7.14 2.30
N PHE A 179 8.61 -7.81 1.98
CA PHE A 179 7.65 -7.34 0.99
C PHE A 179 7.03 -5.98 1.37
N GLU A 180 6.81 -5.70 2.67
CA GLU A 180 6.26 -4.43 3.14
C GLU A 180 7.23 -3.26 2.89
N GLU A 181 8.51 -3.43 3.21
CA GLU A 181 9.54 -2.41 2.98
C GLU A 181 9.79 -2.19 1.48
N THR A 182 9.74 -3.27 0.69
CA THR A 182 9.84 -3.19 -0.77
C THR A 182 8.68 -2.38 -1.35
N LEU A 183 7.45 -2.65 -0.88
CA LEU A 183 6.27 -1.91 -1.30
C LEU A 183 6.32 -0.44 -0.86
N LEU A 184 6.79 -0.15 0.36
CA LEU A 184 6.98 1.23 0.82
C LEU A 184 7.92 2.00 -0.12
N GLY A 185 9.05 1.40 -0.50
CA GLY A 185 9.97 2.00 -1.47
C GLY A 185 9.30 2.27 -2.82
N ARG A 186 8.50 1.33 -3.33
CA ARG A 186 7.71 1.52 -4.57
C ARG A 186 6.71 2.66 -4.46
N VAL A 187 5.99 2.77 -3.35
CA VAL A 187 5.03 3.86 -3.11
C VAL A 187 5.73 5.21 -3.02
N VAL A 188 6.91 5.29 -2.38
CA VAL A 188 7.71 6.51 -2.33
C VAL A 188 8.06 6.97 -3.75
N ASN A 189 8.63 6.07 -4.56
CA ASN A 189 9.01 6.39 -5.94
C ASN A 189 7.79 6.77 -6.78
N PHE A 190 6.71 6.00 -6.69
CA PHE A 190 5.46 6.28 -7.39
C PHE A 190 4.91 7.69 -7.08
N VAL A 191 4.89 8.10 -5.81
CA VAL A 191 4.41 9.45 -5.44
C VAL A 191 5.34 10.54 -5.97
N ILE A 192 6.65 10.31 -5.97
CA ILE A 192 7.62 11.26 -6.54
C ILE A 192 7.37 11.41 -8.05
N ASP A 193 7.21 10.29 -8.76
CA ASP A 193 7.04 10.28 -10.21
C ASP A 193 5.70 10.89 -10.64
N GLU A 194 4.60 10.54 -9.97
CA GLU A 194 3.25 10.98 -10.35
C GLU A 194 2.89 12.40 -9.86
N CYS A 195 3.49 12.86 -8.75
CA CYS A 195 3.10 14.13 -8.13
C CYS A 195 4.24 15.16 -8.04
N ALA A 196 5.48 14.80 -8.42
CA ALA A 196 6.67 15.61 -8.18
C ALA A 196 6.86 16.00 -6.71
N LEU A 197 6.37 15.18 -5.77
CA LEU A 197 6.42 15.44 -4.33
C LEU A 197 7.55 14.66 -3.67
N THR A 198 8.67 15.32 -3.38
CA THR A 198 9.82 14.73 -2.66
C THR A 198 9.71 14.85 -1.13
N HIS A 199 8.88 15.77 -0.64
CA HIS A 199 8.75 16.08 0.79
C HIS A 199 7.29 15.98 1.26
N CYS A 200 6.75 14.75 1.26
CA CYS A 200 5.41 14.47 1.77
C CYS A 200 5.37 13.32 2.78
N ASN A 201 4.20 13.06 3.39
CA ASN A 201 4.04 11.93 4.30
C ASN A 201 3.87 10.62 3.51
N HIS A 202 4.94 10.18 2.85
CA HIS A 202 4.92 8.97 2.01
C HIS A 202 4.51 7.74 2.81
N LYS A 203 5.00 7.59 4.04
CA LYS A 203 4.62 6.46 4.92
C LYS A 203 3.14 6.49 5.28
N GLY A 204 2.59 7.67 5.58
CA GLY A 204 1.16 7.84 5.84
C GLY A 204 0.31 7.50 4.62
N PHE A 205 0.75 7.91 3.43
CA PHE A 205 0.08 7.54 2.18
C PHE A 205 0.12 6.03 1.91
N TYR A 206 1.30 5.40 2.05
CA TYR A 206 1.46 3.94 1.97
C TYR A 206 0.51 3.20 2.92
N LEU A 207 0.49 3.59 4.21
CA LEU A 207 -0.36 2.95 5.22
C LEU A 207 -1.84 3.11 4.87
N ALA A 208 -2.26 4.30 4.43
CA ALA A 208 -3.62 4.54 4.00
C ALA A 208 -4.00 3.69 2.77
N LEU A 209 -3.12 3.59 1.78
CA LEU A 209 -3.35 2.81 0.57
C LEU A 209 -3.49 1.31 0.87
N VAL A 210 -2.58 0.74 1.66
CA VAL A 210 -2.66 -0.66 2.08
C VAL A 210 -3.94 -0.92 2.87
N ASP A 211 -4.30 -0.02 3.79
CA ASP A 211 -5.53 -0.14 4.57
C ASP A 211 -6.79 -0.07 3.71
N GLN A 212 -6.84 0.82 2.71
CA GLN A 212 -7.94 0.88 1.75
C GLN A 212 -8.14 -0.43 0.98
N CYS A 213 -7.05 -1.14 0.65
CA CYS A 213 -7.11 -2.44 -0.01
C CYS A 213 -7.53 -3.55 0.97
N ARG A 214 -6.96 -3.58 2.18
CA ARG A 214 -7.33 -4.53 3.25
C ARG A 214 -8.79 -4.40 3.69
N ARG A 215 -9.36 -3.20 3.70
CA ARG A 215 -10.79 -3.00 4.03
C ARG A 215 -11.71 -3.63 2.98
N ARG A 216 -11.35 -3.53 1.70
CA ARG A 216 -12.13 -4.09 0.57
C ARG A 216 -12.10 -5.62 0.54
N SER A 217 -10.95 -6.23 0.87
CA SER A 217 -10.86 -7.69 1.00
C SER A 217 -11.76 -8.24 2.12
N LYS A 218 -11.97 -7.47 3.19
CA LYS A 218 -12.82 -7.85 4.33
C LYS A 218 -14.29 -7.43 4.20
N ASN A 219 -14.66 -6.72 3.13
CA ASN A 219 -16.03 -6.23 3.02
C ASN A 219 -17.01 -7.37 2.71
N LEU A 220 -17.84 -7.72 3.69
CA LEU A 220 -18.83 -8.80 3.60
C LEU A 220 -20.26 -8.30 3.35
N LYS A 221 -20.45 -7.00 3.10
CA LYS A 221 -21.79 -6.43 2.90
C LYS A 221 -22.43 -6.96 1.61
N ASP A 222 -23.76 -7.04 1.63
CA ASP A 222 -24.54 -7.32 0.44
C ASP A 222 -24.31 -6.23 -0.62
N LEU A 223 -23.92 -6.67 -1.82
CA LEU A 223 -23.61 -5.79 -2.95
C LEU A 223 -24.83 -5.72 -3.87
N ALA A 224 -25.75 -4.80 -3.57
CA ALA A 224 -27.06 -4.72 -4.20
C ALA A 224 -27.07 -4.00 -5.56
N SER A 225 -26.00 -3.25 -5.88
CA SER A 225 -25.82 -2.52 -7.13
C SER A 225 -24.39 -2.58 -7.65
N SER A 226 -24.18 -2.20 -8.92
CA SER A 226 -22.83 -2.06 -9.50
C SER A 226 -22.01 -0.97 -8.79
N GLU A 227 -22.65 0.10 -8.34
CA GLU A 227 -22.00 1.16 -7.56
C GLU A 227 -21.54 0.65 -6.20
N ASP A 228 -22.39 -0.11 -5.50
CA ASP A 228 -22.05 -0.74 -4.22
C ASP A 228 -20.91 -1.76 -4.37
N LEU A 229 -20.92 -2.54 -5.46
CA LEU A 229 -19.86 -3.47 -5.80
C LEU A 229 -18.51 -2.73 -5.98
N LEU A 230 -18.49 -1.69 -6.80
CA LEU A 230 -17.27 -0.91 -7.06
C LEU A 230 -16.75 -0.23 -5.79
N ALA A 231 -17.62 0.46 -5.05
CA ALA A 231 -17.25 1.13 -3.81
C ALA A 231 -16.78 0.12 -2.74
N GLY A 232 -17.41 -1.05 -2.69
CA GLY A 232 -17.21 -2.05 -1.67
C GLY A 232 -16.02 -2.99 -1.88
N LYS A 233 -15.69 -3.31 -3.14
CA LYS A 233 -14.68 -4.32 -3.49
C LYS A 233 -13.50 -3.79 -4.30
N PHE A 234 -13.67 -2.70 -5.04
CA PHE A 234 -12.68 -2.28 -6.02
C PHE A 234 -11.94 -0.99 -5.62
N VAL A 235 -10.65 -0.95 -5.93
CA VAL A 235 -9.87 0.29 -6.03
C VAL A 235 -9.76 0.63 -7.51
N THR A 236 -10.32 1.78 -7.89
CA THR A 236 -10.37 2.25 -9.28
C THR A 236 -9.26 3.26 -9.54
N ARG A 237 -9.00 3.55 -10.82
CA ARG A 237 -8.13 4.66 -11.21
C ARG A 237 -8.55 6.00 -10.61
N GLN A 238 -9.87 6.25 -10.53
CA GLN A 238 -10.42 7.48 -9.95
C GLN A 238 -10.09 7.59 -8.46
N HIS A 239 -10.21 6.50 -7.69
CA HIS A 239 -9.82 6.49 -6.28
C HIS A 239 -8.35 6.88 -6.10
N MET A 240 -7.44 6.27 -6.85
CA MET A 240 -6.00 6.60 -6.78
C MET A 240 -5.74 8.06 -7.16
N SER A 241 -6.34 8.53 -8.25
CA SER A 241 -6.19 9.92 -8.70
C SER A 241 -6.66 10.91 -7.63
N GLN A 242 -7.78 10.63 -6.96
CA GLN A 242 -8.27 11.44 -5.86
C GLN A 242 -7.31 11.43 -4.67
N TRP A 243 -6.80 10.26 -4.26
CA TRP A 243 -5.87 10.17 -3.14
C TRP A 243 -4.55 10.91 -3.40
N LEU A 244 -4.05 10.85 -4.64
CA LEU A 244 -2.87 11.62 -5.05
C LEU A 244 -3.16 13.12 -5.07
N SER A 245 -4.31 13.54 -5.60
CA SER A 245 -4.75 14.94 -5.55
C SER A 245 -4.88 15.45 -4.12
N ASP A 246 -5.48 14.67 -3.21
CA ASP A 246 -5.60 15.02 -1.80
C ASP A 246 -4.24 15.13 -1.12
N LEU A 247 -3.31 14.23 -1.44
CA LEU A 247 -1.94 14.28 -0.94
C LEU A 247 -1.22 15.53 -1.43
N HIS A 248 -1.40 15.89 -2.71
CA HIS A 248 -0.85 17.09 -3.31
C HIS A 248 -1.41 18.34 -2.65
N LEU A 249 -2.73 18.48 -2.57
CA LEU A 249 -3.38 19.62 -1.90
C LEU A 249 -2.92 19.78 -0.45
N LYS A 250 -2.87 18.69 0.33
CA LYS A 250 -2.38 18.70 1.73
C LYS A 250 -0.90 19.03 1.85
N THR A 251 -0.11 18.80 0.80
CA THR A 251 1.33 19.10 0.80
C THR A 251 1.57 20.54 0.36
N SER A 252 0.89 20.99 -0.69
CA SER A 252 0.96 22.35 -1.23
C SER A 252 0.36 23.41 -0.30
N ALA A 253 -0.65 23.05 0.50
CA ALA A 253 -1.22 23.93 1.52
C ALA A 253 -0.31 24.12 2.75
N ARG A 254 0.85 23.44 2.82
CA ARG A 254 1.75 23.60 3.96
C ARG A 254 2.48 24.95 3.89
N PRO A 255 2.73 25.56 5.05
CA PRO A 255 3.57 26.74 5.17
C PRO A 255 4.93 26.54 4.47
N GLN A 256 5.34 27.53 3.69
CA GLN A 256 6.64 27.54 3.01
C GLN A 256 7.60 28.45 3.75
N TRP A 257 8.77 27.91 4.13
CA TRP A 257 9.78 28.68 4.86
C TRP A 257 10.20 29.95 4.13
N ASP A 258 10.33 29.89 2.81
CA ASP A 258 10.81 31.01 1.99
C ASP A 258 9.86 32.22 2.01
N VAL A 259 8.56 31.98 2.26
CA VAL A 259 7.59 33.07 2.49
C VAL A 259 7.83 33.71 3.86
N ILE A 260 7.98 32.87 4.89
CA ILE A 260 8.02 33.30 6.29
C ILE A 260 9.34 34.00 6.64
N VAL A 261 10.46 33.54 6.07
CA VAL A 261 11.78 34.12 6.33
C VAL A 261 11.90 35.58 5.88
N GLY A 262 11.08 35.98 4.89
CA GLY A 262 10.94 37.36 4.43
C GLY A 262 10.29 38.27 5.47
N GLU A 263 9.36 37.75 6.28
CA GLU A 263 8.65 38.48 7.33
C GLU A 263 9.45 38.59 8.64
N LEU A 264 10.50 37.79 8.80
CA LEU A 264 11.45 37.88 9.92
C LEU A 264 12.44 39.05 9.74
N VAL A 265 11.91 40.26 9.58
CA VAL A 265 12.68 41.50 9.43
C VAL A 265 13.41 41.80 10.74
N GLY A 266 14.69 42.15 10.67
CA GLY A 266 15.53 42.46 11.84
C GLY A 266 16.11 41.24 12.57
N VAL A 267 15.73 40.01 12.19
CA VAL A 267 16.34 38.79 12.74
C VAL A 267 17.69 38.50 12.04
N PRO A 268 18.79 38.28 12.78
CA PRO A 268 20.11 38.02 12.19
C PRO A 268 20.17 36.74 11.34
N PRO A 269 21.00 36.68 10.28
CA PRO A 269 21.09 35.51 9.39
C PRO A 269 21.39 34.18 10.11
N MET A 270 22.25 34.21 11.13
CA MET A 270 22.58 33.00 11.91
C MET A 270 21.38 32.46 12.69
N GLU A 271 20.54 33.34 13.23
CA GLU A 271 19.32 32.95 13.92
C GLU A 271 18.27 32.42 12.92
N LYS A 272 18.14 33.06 11.73
CA LYS A 272 17.30 32.51 10.64
C LYS A 272 17.74 31.11 10.23
N ARG A 273 19.05 30.84 10.16
CA ARG A 273 19.58 29.50 9.86
C ARG A 273 19.24 28.48 10.95
N ALA A 274 19.36 28.85 12.22
CA ALA A 274 19.00 27.99 13.34
C ALA A 274 17.49 27.67 13.33
N LEU A 275 16.66 28.69 13.11
CA LEU A 275 15.21 28.54 12.99
C LEU A 275 14.82 27.66 11.80
N LYS A 276 15.48 27.77 10.64
CA LYS A 276 15.23 26.88 9.49
C LYS A 276 15.48 25.42 9.84
N ALA A 277 16.59 25.11 10.49
CA ALA A 277 16.89 23.74 10.89
C ALA A 277 15.81 23.16 11.82
N GLN A 278 15.32 23.97 12.77
CA GLN A 278 14.24 23.56 13.67
C GLN A 278 12.86 23.52 13.01
N TRP A 279 12.63 24.38 12.02
CA TRP A 279 11.43 24.36 11.17
C TRP A 279 11.33 23.06 10.41
N ASP A 280 12.41 22.64 9.75
CA ASP A 280 12.44 21.37 9.00
C ASP A 280 12.22 20.18 9.92
N LEU A 281 12.81 20.22 11.12
CA LEU A 281 12.59 19.20 12.14
C LEU A 281 11.12 19.16 12.60
N TYR A 282 10.52 20.31 12.90
CA TYR A 282 9.11 20.39 13.29
C TYR A 282 8.18 19.89 12.19
N ALA A 283 8.39 20.33 10.95
CA ALA A 283 7.63 19.90 9.78
C ALA A 283 7.74 18.37 9.57
N THR A 284 8.94 17.82 9.72
CA THR A 284 9.18 16.37 9.64
C THR A 284 8.44 15.61 10.75
N ASN A 285 8.52 16.09 11.99
CA ASN A 285 7.82 15.49 13.13
C ASN A 285 6.29 15.51 12.96
N LYS A 286 5.75 16.55 12.31
CA LYS A 286 4.34 16.66 11.94
C LYS A 286 3.88 15.62 10.92
N LEU A 287 4.78 15.19 10.03
CA LEU A 287 4.52 14.15 9.03
C LEU A 287 4.71 12.74 9.56
N ALA A 288 5.58 12.57 10.56
CA ALA A 288 5.68 11.31 11.27
C ALA A 288 4.34 10.94 11.92
N ARG A 289 4.13 9.66 12.26
CA ARG A 289 2.95 9.21 13.02
C ARG A 289 3.00 9.90 14.39
N PRO A 290 2.18 10.93 14.66
CA PRO A 290 2.40 11.76 15.83
C PRO A 290 1.95 10.98 17.08
N GLU A 291 2.79 10.94 18.09
CA GLU A 291 2.37 10.53 19.43
C GLU A 291 1.31 11.51 19.96
N LEU A 292 0.49 11.07 20.92
CA LEU A 292 -0.55 11.91 21.51
C LEU A 292 0.00 13.24 22.03
N SER A 293 1.20 13.21 22.62
CA SER A 293 1.94 14.38 23.11
C SER A 293 2.27 15.38 21.98
N ALA A 294 2.65 14.90 20.80
CA ALA A 294 2.96 15.73 19.64
C ALA A 294 1.69 16.38 19.05
N VAL A 295 0.57 15.65 19.04
CA VAL A 295 -0.75 16.20 18.63
C VAL A 295 -1.18 17.31 19.59
N GLN A 296 -1.16 17.03 20.89
CA GLN A 296 -1.53 17.99 21.93
C GLN A 296 -0.64 19.23 21.92
N PHE A 297 0.67 19.05 21.69
CA PHE A 297 1.60 20.17 21.54
C PHE A 297 1.25 21.05 20.34
N SER A 298 1.00 20.45 19.17
CA SER A 298 0.56 21.21 17.97
C SER A 298 -0.72 22.00 18.21
N GLU A 299 -1.72 21.40 18.87
CA GLU A 299 -2.96 22.09 19.22
C GLU A 299 -2.74 23.23 20.21
N ALA A 300 -1.85 23.06 21.17
CA ALA A 300 -1.49 24.12 22.11
C ALA A 300 -0.76 25.27 21.41
N VAL A 301 0.14 24.98 20.47
CA VAL A 301 0.81 25.99 19.64
C VAL A 301 -0.24 26.77 18.83
N ARG A 302 -1.19 26.08 18.17
CA ARG A 302 -2.27 26.75 17.41
C ARG A 302 -3.14 27.65 18.28
N ARG A 303 -3.48 27.21 19.49
CA ARG A 303 -4.23 28.06 20.42
C ARG A 303 -3.47 29.34 20.75
N ILE A 304 -2.16 29.24 20.97
CA ILE A 304 -1.30 30.39 21.26
C ILE A 304 -1.15 31.29 20.02
N THR A 305 -1.02 30.73 18.82
CA THR A 305 -0.99 31.52 17.57
C THR A 305 -2.31 32.27 17.38
N ASP A 306 -3.46 31.63 17.60
CA ASP A 306 -4.79 32.23 17.47
C ASP A 306 -5.03 33.35 18.50
N GLU A 307 -4.57 33.16 19.73
CA GLU A 307 -4.63 34.17 20.79
C GLU A 307 -3.83 35.43 20.40
N LEU A 308 -2.62 35.23 19.88
CA LEU A 308 -1.69 36.33 19.57
C LEU A 308 -1.96 36.98 18.21
N GLY A 309 -2.46 36.22 17.23
CA GLY A 309 -2.80 36.69 15.89
C GLY A 309 -3.96 37.69 15.84
N ARG A 310 -4.72 37.84 16.94
CA ARG A 310 -5.75 38.88 17.10
C ARG A 310 -5.18 40.29 17.32
N GLN A 311 -3.85 40.46 17.33
CA GLN A 311 -3.19 41.75 17.49
C GLN A 311 -2.68 42.28 16.13
N PRO A 312 -3.47 43.10 15.41
CA PRO A 312 -3.20 43.47 14.01
C PRO A 312 -1.95 44.35 13.78
N SER A 313 -1.36 44.92 14.83
CA SER A 313 -0.20 45.82 14.73
C SER A 313 1.14 45.17 15.07
N SER A 314 1.16 43.88 15.45
CA SER A 314 2.36 43.19 15.90
C SER A 314 3.14 42.59 14.72
N THR A 315 4.45 42.81 14.69
CA THR A 315 5.35 42.15 13.72
C THR A 315 5.61 40.69 14.10
N LEU A 316 5.99 39.86 13.13
CA LEU A 316 6.27 38.45 13.38
C LEU A 316 7.35 38.21 14.47
N PRO A 317 8.47 38.98 14.53
CA PRO A 317 9.40 38.90 15.65
C PRO A 317 8.79 39.27 17.02
N GLN A 318 7.87 40.23 17.05
CA GLN A 318 7.17 40.61 18.30
C GLN A 318 6.23 39.49 18.77
N LEU A 319 5.49 38.89 17.84
CA LEU A 319 4.63 37.73 18.12
C LEU A 319 5.45 36.55 18.63
N LEU A 320 6.61 36.27 18.03
CA LEU A 320 7.55 35.25 18.49
C LEU A 320 8.04 35.51 19.93
N GLY A 321 8.41 36.75 20.23
CA GLY A 321 8.82 37.15 21.59
C GLY A 321 7.72 36.93 22.62
N ALA A 322 6.47 37.23 22.27
CA ALA A 322 5.30 37.03 23.13
C ALA A 322 4.91 35.54 23.27
N ALA A 323 5.08 34.75 22.21
CA ALA A 323 4.72 33.34 22.19
C ALA A 323 5.68 32.46 23.02
N LEU A 324 6.98 32.74 22.97
CA LEU A 324 7.99 31.85 23.54
C LEU A 324 7.80 31.56 25.04
N PRO A 325 7.54 32.53 25.94
CA PRO A 325 7.27 32.24 27.34
C PRO A 325 6.04 31.34 27.55
N LYS A 326 4.96 31.56 26.79
CA LYS A 326 3.74 30.72 26.84
C LYS A 326 4.03 29.28 26.41
N LEU A 327 4.78 29.12 25.32
CA LEU A 327 5.17 27.82 24.79
C LEU A 327 6.10 27.06 25.74
N LYS A 328 7.07 27.74 26.37
CA LYS A 328 7.93 27.16 27.40
C LYS A 328 7.14 26.66 28.60
N ALA A 329 6.18 27.46 29.08
CA ALA A 329 5.32 27.09 30.20
C ALA A 329 4.52 25.83 29.88
N TYR A 330 3.89 25.77 28.70
CA TYR A 330 3.16 24.59 28.25
C TYR A 330 4.08 23.36 28.13
N ALA A 331 5.22 23.49 27.44
CA ALA A 331 6.15 22.38 27.24
C ALA A 331 6.65 21.81 28.58
N SER A 332 7.00 22.67 29.53
CA SER A 332 7.41 22.27 30.88
C SER A 332 6.30 21.50 31.62
N GLN A 333 5.06 22.00 31.58
CA GLN A 333 3.90 21.34 32.20
C GLN A 333 3.60 19.97 31.58
N ALA A 334 3.77 19.84 30.27
CA ALA A 334 3.59 18.60 29.53
C ALA A 334 4.80 17.64 29.63
N GLY A 335 5.87 18.00 30.35
CA GLY A 335 7.08 17.20 30.46
C GLY A 335 7.93 17.15 29.18
N LEU A 336 7.69 18.07 28.23
CA LEU A 336 8.37 18.15 26.94
C LEU A 336 9.62 19.03 27.04
N LYS A 337 10.76 18.50 26.59
CA LYS A 337 12.05 19.21 26.61
C LYS A 337 12.42 19.70 25.22
N PHE A 338 11.87 20.83 24.83
CA PHE A 338 12.19 21.49 23.56
C PHE A 338 13.06 22.74 23.78
N GLY A 339 14.03 22.95 22.89
CA GLY A 339 14.81 24.18 22.87
C GLY A 339 14.01 25.37 22.33
N ASP A 340 14.45 26.58 22.65
CA ASP A 340 13.75 27.81 22.27
C ASP A 340 13.52 27.92 20.76
N ASP A 341 14.52 27.58 19.96
CA ASP A 341 14.43 27.66 18.49
C ASP A 341 13.42 26.66 17.92
N TYR A 342 13.24 25.50 18.56
CA TYR A 342 12.19 24.55 18.21
C TYR A 342 10.80 25.09 18.50
N LEU A 343 10.62 25.71 19.67
CA LEU A 343 9.34 26.34 20.04
C LEU A 343 9.00 27.51 19.11
N ARG A 344 9.98 28.35 18.78
CA ARG A 344 9.83 29.44 17.81
C ARG A 344 9.48 28.90 16.43
N ALA A 345 10.18 27.88 15.95
CA ALA A 345 9.89 27.27 14.66
C ALA A 345 8.50 26.63 14.60
N ALA A 346 8.07 25.96 15.68
CA ALA A 346 6.72 25.41 15.80
C ALA A 346 5.65 26.51 15.73
N PHE A 347 5.86 27.62 16.44
CA PHE A 347 4.97 28.79 16.35
C PHE A 347 4.88 29.33 14.94
N LEU A 348 6.02 29.56 14.28
CA LEU A 348 6.05 30.05 12.90
C LEU A 348 5.29 29.10 11.97
N TYR A 349 5.44 27.79 12.16
CA TYR A 349 4.77 26.82 11.30
C TYR A 349 3.26 26.90 11.46
N GLU A 350 2.77 26.83 12.69
CA GLU A 350 1.33 26.81 12.95
C GLU A 350 0.66 28.17 12.69
N PHE A 351 1.41 29.29 12.76
CA PHE A 351 0.87 30.61 12.45
C PHE A 351 0.44 30.77 10.98
N TYR A 352 1.13 30.10 10.06
CA TYR A 352 0.83 30.12 8.62
C TYR A 352 0.09 28.87 8.14
N ALA A 353 -0.13 27.90 9.04
CA ALA A 353 -0.85 26.69 8.69
C ALA A 353 -2.34 27.02 8.47
N PRO A 354 -3.00 26.40 7.49
CA PRO A 354 -4.41 26.62 7.19
C PRO A 354 -5.36 26.07 8.26
#